data_AF-A0A966D3R9-F1
#
_entry.id   AF-A0A966D3R9-F1
#
_cell.length_a   1.000
_cell.length_b   1.000
_cell.length_c   1.000
_cell.angle_alpha   90.00
_cell.angle_beta   90.00
_cell.angle_gamma   90.00
#
_symmetry.space_group_name_H-M   'P 1'
#
loop_
_entity.id
_entity.type
_entity.pdbx_description
1 polymer ?
#
loop_
_entity_poly.entity_id
_entity_poly.type
_entity_poly.pdbx_seq_one_letter_code
_entity_poly.pdbx_strand_id
1 'polypeptide(L)'
;MAFHTDDHARQTPDQMICLRTLNRLFVTTANTHQGALDRFRDRLTVLQMASDDGLIPLNPVDVRRWLDDYAQRGWPMLSHSDHYRLMYQPAYRVIRYDQARFFDLYCQIERLLGQRERVIIAIDGSSGTGKSTLASQIASVHDGAIYHMDDYFLRPEQRTPQRFNEPGGNVDRERFQSEVLEGVLAGRPFTYRPFDCRTMTIGDPVTATPNRLTIIEGVYSLHPDLRETYDWKICLRINREDQLKRILQRGGEHMLERFKKEWIPLEDHYLNSLHITDISDQVIDIVIE
;
A
#
# COMPACT_ATOMS: atom_id res chain seq x y z
N MET A 1 -0.25 13.65 -9.15
CA MET A 1 -1.57 14.06 -9.70
C MET A 1 -2.01 15.31 -8.95
N ALA A 2 -2.55 16.33 -9.63
CA ALA A 2 -3.03 17.56 -8.99
C ALA A 2 -4.54 17.46 -8.75
N PHE A 3 -4.99 17.68 -7.52
CA PHE A 3 -6.41 17.78 -7.15
C PHE A 3 -6.77 19.26 -7.02
N HIS A 4 -7.84 19.69 -7.69
CA HIS A 4 -8.42 21.02 -7.53
C HIS A 4 -9.51 20.96 -6.46
N THR A 5 -9.40 21.79 -5.42
CA THR A 5 -10.43 21.96 -4.40
C THR A 5 -11.01 23.36 -4.53
N ASP A 6 -12.16 23.49 -5.19
CA ASP A 6 -12.93 24.75 -5.16
C ASP A 6 -13.59 24.90 -3.79
N ASP A 7 -13.39 26.06 -3.16
CA ASP A 7 -13.93 26.40 -1.84
C ASP A 7 -15.20 27.27 -1.96
N HIS A 8 -16.14 27.07 -1.03
CA HIS A 8 -17.24 27.98 -0.59
C HIS A 8 -18.68 27.43 -0.51
N ALA A 9 -18.96 26.16 -0.80
CA ALA A 9 -20.23 25.54 -0.43
C ALA A 9 -20.06 24.57 0.75
N ARG A 10 -21.04 24.47 1.66
CA ARG A 10 -21.02 23.54 2.81
C ARG A 10 -20.61 22.14 2.33
N GLN A 11 -19.38 21.74 2.67
CA GLN A 11 -18.85 20.45 2.27
C GLN A 11 -19.67 19.34 2.95
N THR A 12 -20.09 18.34 2.19
CA THR A 12 -20.76 17.18 2.77
C THR A 12 -19.81 16.43 3.69
N PRO A 13 -20.31 15.63 4.66
CA PRO A 13 -19.45 14.79 5.50
C PRO A 13 -18.49 13.91 4.69
N ASP A 14 -18.96 13.37 3.55
CA ASP A 14 -18.15 12.59 2.62
C ASP A 14 -17.05 13.42 1.94
N GLN A 15 -17.35 14.67 1.53
CA GLN A 15 -16.34 15.57 0.98
C GLN A 15 -15.27 15.91 2.02
N MET A 16 -15.65 16.15 3.28
CA MET A 16 -14.68 16.38 4.35
C MET A 16 -13.78 15.16 4.61
N ILE A 17 -14.33 13.95 4.55
CA ILE A 17 -13.55 12.71 4.67
C ILE A 17 -12.49 12.65 3.57
N CYS A 18 -12.89 12.85 2.32
CA CYS A 18 -11.97 12.85 1.18
C CYS A 18 -10.89 13.94 1.30
N LEU A 19 -11.23 15.13 1.82
CA LEU A 19 -10.27 16.21 2.03
C LEU A 19 -9.27 15.91 3.15
N ARG A 20 -9.71 15.29 4.25
CA ARG A 20 -8.79 14.82 5.32
C ARG A 20 -7.84 13.77 4.79
N THR A 21 -8.34 12.80 4.04
CA THR A 21 -7.54 11.79 3.37
C THR A 21 -6.53 12.43 2.41
N LEU A 22 -6.98 13.34 1.55
CA LEU A 22 -6.10 14.05 0.61
C LEU A 22 -4.99 14.81 1.33
N ASN A 23 -5.31 15.49 2.44
CA ASN A 23 -4.32 16.19 3.25
C ASN A 23 -3.31 15.22 3.87
N ARG A 24 -3.75 14.08 4.41
CA ARG A 24 -2.83 13.06 4.94
C ARG A 24 -1.91 12.52 3.86
N LEU A 25 -2.44 12.17 2.69
CA LEU A 25 -1.64 11.71 1.55
C LEU A 25 -0.60 12.75 1.11
N PHE A 26 -0.98 14.03 1.10
CA PHE A 26 -0.05 15.13 0.81
C PHE A 26 1.07 15.23 1.85
N VAL A 27 0.74 15.22 3.15
CA VAL A 27 1.74 15.28 4.23
C VAL A 27 2.66 14.06 4.20
N THR A 28 2.11 12.85 4.05
CA THR A 28 2.89 11.61 3.94
C THR A 28 3.81 11.65 2.72
N THR A 29 3.30 12.10 1.56
CA THR A 29 4.13 12.29 0.35
C THR A 29 5.29 13.25 0.61
N ALA A 30 5.00 14.43 1.18
CA ALA A 30 6.01 15.44 1.48
C ALA A 30 7.11 14.91 2.41
N ASN A 31 6.74 14.11 3.41
CA ASN A 31 7.67 13.52 4.37
C ASN A 31 8.50 12.35 3.79
N THR A 32 8.05 11.71 2.70
CA THR A 32 8.79 10.60 2.08
C THR A 32 10.00 11.06 1.25
N HIS A 33 10.08 12.34 0.91
CA HIS A 33 11.14 12.87 0.07
C HIS A 33 12.00 13.88 0.83
N GLN A 34 13.26 13.51 1.09
CA GLN A 34 14.27 14.47 1.47
C GLN A 34 14.91 15.04 0.20
N GLY A 35 14.73 16.35 -0.02
CA GLY A 35 15.37 17.04 -1.12
C GLY A 35 16.89 17.02 -0.96
N ALA A 36 17.61 16.73 -2.04
CA ALA A 36 19.05 16.90 -2.10
C ALA A 36 19.37 17.98 -3.13
N LEU A 37 20.16 18.99 -2.73
CA LEU A 37 20.45 20.14 -3.57
C LEU A 37 21.14 19.72 -4.88
N ASP A 38 22.02 18.73 -4.83
CA ASP A 38 22.72 18.24 -6.02
C ASP A 38 21.75 17.57 -7.01
N ARG A 39 20.83 16.71 -6.52
CA ARG A 39 19.78 16.12 -7.38
C ARG A 39 18.84 17.18 -7.96
N PHE A 40 18.59 18.26 -7.22
CA PHE A 40 17.81 19.38 -7.73
C PHE A 40 18.54 20.09 -8.87
N ARG A 41 19.85 20.36 -8.71
CA ARG A 41 20.71 20.92 -9.77
C ARG A 41 20.75 20.01 -10.99
N ASP A 42 20.88 18.70 -10.81
CA ASP A 42 20.84 17.71 -11.90
C ASP A 42 19.52 17.75 -12.67
N ARG A 43 18.39 18.07 -12.01
CA ARG A 43 17.11 18.25 -12.71
C ARG A 43 17.01 19.58 -13.45
N LEU A 44 17.69 20.63 -12.98
CA LEU A 44 17.74 21.90 -13.69
C LEU A 44 18.56 21.81 -14.98
N THR A 45 19.52 20.89 -15.09
CA THR A 45 20.19 20.64 -16.38
C THR A 45 19.22 20.06 -17.41
N VAL A 46 18.26 19.23 -16.99
CA VAL A 46 17.19 18.73 -17.87
C VAL A 46 16.33 19.87 -18.42
N LEU A 47 16.08 20.93 -17.64
CA LEU A 47 15.38 22.13 -18.14
C LEU A 47 16.17 22.82 -19.26
N GLN A 48 17.50 22.97 -19.08
CA GLN A 48 18.36 23.54 -20.12
C GLN A 48 18.37 22.65 -21.38
N MET A 49 18.56 21.34 -21.21
CA MET A 49 18.56 20.38 -22.33
C MET A 49 17.24 20.41 -23.10
N ALA A 50 16.11 20.42 -22.39
CA ALA A 50 14.79 20.50 -23.03
C ALA A 50 14.60 21.80 -23.82
N SER A 51 15.19 22.91 -23.38
CA SER A 51 15.20 24.16 -24.13
C SER A 51 16.13 24.10 -25.34
N ASP A 52 17.36 23.58 -25.17
CA ASP A 52 18.36 23.40 -26.23
C ASP A 52 17.82 22.52 -27.36
N ASP A 53 17.11 21.44 -27.01
CA ASP A 53 16.51 20.47 -27.95
C ASP A 53 15.16 20.96 -28.54
N GLY A 54 14.66 22.12 -28.12
CA GLY A 54 13.39 22.68 -28.60
C GLY A 54 12.15 21.92 -28.12
N LEU A 55 12.27 21.09 -27.08
CA LEU A 55 11.15 20.34 -26.49
C LEU A 55 10.18 21.24 -25.71
N ILE A 56 10.63 22.41 -25.29
CA ILE A 56 9.82 23.42 -24.62
C ILE A 56 9.96 24.77 -25.33
N PRO A 57 8.92 25.63 -25.34
CA PRO A 57 8.91 26.90 -26.05
C PRO A 57 9.64 28.00 -25.28
N LEU A 58 10.83 27.70 -24.76
CA LEU A 58 11.69 28.65 -24.04
C LEU A 58 12.99 28.84 -24.81
N ASN A 59 13.49 30.08 -24.84
CA ASN A 59 14.75 30.39 -25.50
C ASN A 59 15.94 29.84 -24.68
N PRO A 60 16.82 29.03 -25.29
CA PRO A 60 18.00 28.45 -24.62
C PRO A 60 18.90 29.44 -23.87
N VAL A 61 19.10 30.63 -24.44
CA VAL A 61 19.98 31.67 -23.89
C VAL A 61 19.34 32.29 -22.64
N ASP A 62 18.03 32.51 -22.68
CA ASP A 62 17.30 33.08 -21.54
C ASP A 62 17.17 32.08 -20.40
N VAL A 63 16.95 30.79 -20.70
CA VAL A 63 16.95 29.71 -19.69
C VAL A 63 18.31 29.65 -18.99
N ARG A 64 19.41 29.68 -19.75
CA ARG A 64 20.77 29.66 -19.17
C ARG A 64 21.03 30.86 -18.28
N ARG A 65 20.71 32.06 -18.76
CA ARG A 65 20.87 33.30 -17.99
C ARG A 65 20.06 33.24 -16.68
N TRP A 66 18.83 32.73 -16.75
CA TRP A 66 17.98 32.58 -15.57
C TRP A 66 18.54 31.56 -14.57
N LEU A 67 19.05 30.42 -15.05
CA LEU A 67 19.70 29.41 -14.20
C LEU A 67 20.94 29.96 -13.50
N ASP A 68 21.76 30.76 -14.19
CA ASP A 68 22.95 31.40 -13.62
C ASP A 68 22.57 32.42 -12.52
N ASP A 69 21.56 33.27 -12.74
CA ASP A 69 21.03 34.18 -11.72
C ASP A 69 20.48 33.41 -10.50
N TYR A 70 19.71 32.35 -10.77
CA TYR A 70 19.13 31.51 -9.74
C TYR A 70 20.20 30.80 -8.90
N ALA A 71 21.31 30.39 -9.53
CA ALA A 71 22.49 29.83 -8.87
C ALA A 71 23.18 30.86 -7.96
N GLN A 72 23.41 32.08 -8.46
CA GLN A 72 24.05 33.17 -7.71
C GLN A 72 23.26 33.56 -6.46
N ARG A 73 21.93 33.43 -6.50
CA ARG A 73 21.04 33.67 -5.36
C ARG A 73 21.01 32.52 -4.35
N GLY A 74 21.76 31.45 -4.59
CA GLY A 74 21.87 30.30 -3.68
C GLY A 74 20.71 29.33 -3.75
N TRP A 75 20.05 29.22 -4.92
CA TRP A 75 18.93 28.28 -5.14
C TRP A 75 17.74 28.49 -4.15
N PRO A 76 17.25 29.73 -3.98
CA PRO A 76 16.16 30.00 -3.05
C PRO A 76 14.87 29.31 -3.51
N MET A 77 13.97 28.96 -2.58
CA MET A 77 12.70 28.32 -2.95
C MET A 77 11.91 29.16 -3.95
N LEU A 78 11.58 28.57 -5.11
CA LEU A 78 10.71 29.21 -6.09
C LEU A 78 9.29 29.28 -5.58
N SER A 79 8.67 30.43 -5.79
CA SER A 79 7.27 30.68 -5.46
C SER A 79 6.59 31.29 -6.68
N HIS A 80 5.29 31.03 -6.82
CA HIS A 80 4.47 31.68 -7.83
C HIS A 80 4.54 33.21 -7.70
N SER A 81 4.56 33.92 -8.84
CA SER A 81 4.46 35.38 -8.87
C SER A 81 3.08 35.83 -8.38
N ASP A 82 2.97 37.06 -7.89
CA ASP A 82 1.67 37.59 -7.43
C ASP A 82 0.64 37.64 -8.57
N HIS A 83 1.08 37.97 -9.79
CA HIS A 83 0.22 37.91 -10.96
C HIS A 83 -0.31 36.48 -11.20
N TYR A 84 0.56 35.46 -11.13
CA TYR A 84 0.13 34.07 -11.30
C TYR A 84 -0.82 33.63 -10.17
N ARG A 85 -0.54 34.01 -8.92
CA ARG A 85 -1.43 33.69 -7.78
C ARG A 85 -2.82 34.31 -7.94
N LEU A 86 -2.88 35.57 -8.37
CA LEU A 86 -4.14 36.29 -8.57
C LEU A 86 -4.95 35.71 -9.74
N MET A 87 -4.27 35.35 -10.84
CA MET A 87 -4.93 34.86 -12.06
C MET A 87 -5.36 33.40 -11.97
N TYR A 88 -4.56 32.55 -11.33
CA TYR A 88 -4.73 31.10 -11.37
C TYR A 88 -5.10 30.47 -10.02
N GLN A 89 -4.99 31.21 -8.92
CA GLN A 89 -5.28 30.75 -7.54
C GLN A 89 -4.82 29.30 -7.31
N PRO A 90 -3.52 28.99 -7.54
CA PRO A 90 -3.07 27.62 -7.67
C PRO A 90 -3.25 26.86 -6.35
N ALA A 91 -4.16 25.88 -6.36
CA ALA A 91 -4.50 25.05 -5.20
C ALA A 91 -4.13 23.57 -5.39
N TYR A 92 -3.04 23.28 -6.13
CA TYR A 92 -2.63 21.89 -6.33
C TYR A 92 -1.95 21.30 -5.08
N ARG A 93 -2.15 20.01 -4.89
CA ARG A 93 -1.41 19.16 -3.93
C ARG A 93 -0.70 18.06 -4.69
N VAL A 94 0.56 17.83 -4.35
CA VAL A 94 1.36 16.76 -4.97
C VAL A 94 1.32 15.56 -4.04
N ILE A 95 0.67 14.50 -4.52
CA ILE A 95 0.70 13.20 -3.86
C ILE A 95 1.40 12.18 -4.77
N ARG A 96 2.01 11.15 -4.18
CA ARG A 96 2.63 10.07 -4.94
C ARG A 96 1.57 9.37 -5.80
N TYR A 97 1.97 8.99 -7.02
CA TYR A 97 1.08 8.38 -7.98
C TYR A 97 0.54 7.02 -7.50
N ASP A 98 1.38 6.20 -6.89
CA ASP A 98 0.99 4.91 -6.31
C ASP A 98 -0.05 5.06 -5.19
N GLN A 99 0.01 6.13 -4.40
CA GLN A 99 -1.02 6.44 -3.41
C GLN A 99 -2.30 7.00 -4.08
N ALA A 100 -2.17 7.85 -5.09
CA ALA A 100 -3.31 8.41 -5.81
C ALA A 100 -4.20 7.33 -6.44
N ARG A 101 -3.59 6.25 -6.94
CA ARG A 101 -4.30 5.08 -7.49
C ARG A 101 -5.30 4.46 -6.51
N PHE A 102 -5.00 4.51 -5.22
CA PHE A 102 -5.83 3.94 -4.15
C PHE A 102 -6.61 5.01 -3.38
N PHE A 103 -6.81 6.20 -3.93
CA PHE A 103 -7.44 7.32 -3.22
C PHE A 103 -8.79 6.95 -2.59
N ASP A 104 -9.68 6.33 -3.36
CA ASP A 104 -11.01 5.92 -2.87
C ASP A 104 -10.93 4.88 -1.75
N LEU A 105 -9.91 4.02 -1.79
CA LEU A 105 -9.65 3.03 -0.74
C LEU A 105 -9.32 3.74 0.58
N TYR A 106 -8.41 4.74 0.56
CA TYR A 106 -8.09 5.52 1.76
C TYR A 106 -9.31 6.29 2.29
N CYS A 107 -10.14 6.85 1.40
CA CYS A 107 -11.39 7.50 1.78
C CYS A 107 -12.37 6.54 2.47
N GLN A 108 -12.46 5.30 1.98
CA GLN A 108 -13.31 4.27 2.59
C GLN A 108 -12.81 3.84 3.97
N ILE A 109 -11.49 3.70 4.15
CA ILE A 109 -10.90 3.42 5.48
C ILE A 109 -11.22 4.55 6.46
N GLU A 110 -11.05 5.81 6.05
CA GLU A 110 -11.38 6.96 6.90
C GLU A 110 -12.87 6.98 7.27
N ARG A 111 -13.77 6.59 6.34
CA ARG A 111 -15.19 6.45 6.63
C ARG A 111 -15.47 5.36 7.67
N LEU A 112 -14.85 4.19 7.53
CA LEU A 112 -14.98 3.10 8.51
C LEU A 112 -14.47 3.53 9.89
N LEU A 113 -13.33 4.21 9.95
CA LEU A 113 -12.74 4.74 11.19
C LEU A 113 -13.57 5.86 11.82
N GLY A 114 -14.42 6.55 11.06
CA GLY A 114 -15.39 7.51 11.57
C GLY A 114 -16.65 6.86 12.15
N GLN A 115 -16.96 5.62 11.77
CA GLN A 115 -18.18 4.90 12.16
C GLN A 115 -17.94 3.89 13.29
N ARG A 116 -16.70 3.43 13.46
CA ARG A 116 -16.34 2.36 14.40
C ARG A 116 -15.18 2.80 15.29
N GLU A 117 -15.18 2.28 16.51
CA GLU A 117 -14.06 2.48 17.43
C GLU A 117 -12.79 1.80 16.93
N ARG A 118 -12.95 0.56 16.43
CA ARG A 118 -11.93 -0.28 15.81
C ARG A 118 -12.39 -0.74 14.43
N VAL A 119 -11.47 -0.82 13.49
CA VAL A 119 -11.66 -1.33 12.12
C VAL A 119 -10.64 -2.43 11.85
N ILE A 120 -11.09 -3.60 11.43
CA ILE A 120 -10.24 -4.70 10.98
C ILE A 120 -10.46 -4.89 9.48
N ILE A 121 -9.40 -4.68 8.68
CA ILE A 121 -9.45 -4.93 7.24
C ILE A 121 -8.55 -6.11 6.89
N ALA A 122 -8.91 -6.84 5.84
CA ALA A 122 -8.07 -7.88 5.26
C ALA A 122 -7.74 -7.58 3.80
N ILE A 123 -6.48 -7.84 3.43
CA ILE A 123 -5.96 -7.68 2.08
C ILE A 123 -5.43 -9.04 1.62
N ASP A 124 -6.23 -9.70 0.78
CA ASP A 124 -5.90 -10.99 0.17
C ASP A 124 -5.54 -10.84 -1.31
N GLY A 125 -5.16 -11.94 -1.94
CA GLY A 125 -4.72 -12.01 -3.32
C GLY A 125 -3.50 -12.90 -3.44
N SER A 126 -3.19 -13.31 -4.67
CA SER A 126 -2.04 -14.16 -4.96
C SER A 126 -0.70 -13.46 -4.66
N SER A 127 0.38 -14.24 -4.58
CA SER A 127 1.73 -13.70 -4.46
C SER A 127 2.09 -12.84 -5.67
N GLY A 128 2.78 -11.71 -5.43
CA GLY A 128 3.16 -10.76 -6.48
C GLY A 128 2.14 -9.65 -6.77
N THR A 129 0.95 -9.67 -6.16
CA THR A 129 -0.07 -8.61 -6.33
C THR A 129 0.31 -7.29 -5.65
N GLY A 130 1.10 -7.32 -4.58
CA GLY A 130 1.54 -6.12 -3.84
C GLY A 130 0.81 -5.87 -2.53
N LYS A 131 0.19 -6.90 -1.93
CA LYS A 131 -0.54 -6.82 -0.64
C LYS A 131 0.25 -6.13 0.46
N SER A 132 1.45 -6.62 0.77
CA SER A 132 2.32 -6.06 1.81
C SER A 132 2.68 -4.59 1.54
N THR A 133 2.86 -4.22 0.27
CA THR A 133 3.11 -2.83 -0.14
C THR A 133 1.88 -1.96 0.15
N LEU A 134 0.69 -2.40 -0.27
CA LEU A 134 -0.55 -1.66 -0.01
C LEU A 134 -0.85 -1.57 1.49
N ALA A 135 -0.69 -2.66 2.24
CA ALA A 135 -0.84 -2.69 3.70
C ALA A 135 0.10 -1.68 4.38
N SER A 136 1.37 -1.64 3.98
CA SER A 136 2.36 -0.68 4.49
C SER A 136 1.97 0.77 4.18
N GLN A 137 1.47 1.03 2.97
CA GLN A 137 1.02 2.37 2.59
C GLN A 137 -0.20 2.79 3.43
N ILE A 138 -1.19 1.92 3.59
CA ILE A 138 -2.37 2.16 4.43
C ILE A 138 -1.96 2.45 5.88
N ALA A 139 -1.10 1.61 6.46
CA ALA A 139 -0.58 1.79 7.80
C ALA A 139 0.13 3.14 7.96
N SER A 140 0.90 3.57 6.95
CA SER A 140 1.61 4.85 6.99
C SER A 140 0.68 6.07 6.94
N VAL A 141 -0.50 5.94 6.34
CA VAL A 141 -1.47 7.03 6.14
C VAL A 141 -2.49 7.11 7.26
N HIS A 142 -2.93 5.97 7.80
CA HIS A 142 -3.98 5.88 8.83
C HIS A 142 -3.48 5.43 10.20
N ASP A 143 -2.17 5.28 10.38
CA ASP A 143 -1.55 4.76 11.60
C ASP A 143 -2.15 3.40 11.99
N GLY A 144 -1.91 2.38 11.17
CA GLY A 144 -2.47 1.04 11.33
C GLY A 144 -1.44 -0.01 11.75
N ALA A 145 -1.89 -1.04 12.48
CA ALA A 145 -1.08 -2.23 12.79
C ALA A 145 -1.24 -3.28 11.69
N ILE A 146 -0.15 -3.91 11.25
CA ILE A 146 -0.16 -4.94 10.21
C ILE A 146 0.17 -6.31 10.83
N TYR A 147 -0.58 -7.33 10.44
CA TYR A 147 -0.30 -8.72 10.77
C TYR A 147 -0.23 -9.55 9.48
N HIS A 148 0.87 -10.28 9.32
CA HIS A 148 1.18 -11.02 8.10
C HIS A 148 0.74 -12.48 8.23
N MET A 149 -0.05 -13.00 7.29
CA MET A 149 -0.40 -14.43 7.27
C MET A 149 0.82 -15.33 7.05
N ASP A 150 1.86 -14.79 6.40
CA ASP A 150 3.16 -15.46 6.21
C ASP A 150 3.86 -15.73 7.55
N ASP A 151 3.49 -15.05 8.64
CA ASP A 151 4.01 -15.37 9.98
C ASP A 151 3.40 -16.66 10.56
N TYR A 152 2.44 -17.29 9.88
CA TYR A 152 1.63 -18.41 10.38
C TYR A 152 1.68 -19.65 9.48
N PHE A 153 2.88 -20.06 9.08
CA PHE A 153 3.09 -21.35 8.42
C PHE A 153 2.72 -22.54 9.32
N LEU A 154 2.31 -23.65 8.69
CA LEU A 154 1.98 -24.90 9.40
C LEU A 154 3.15 -25.44 10.22
N ARG A 155 2.84 -25.81 11.46
CA ARG A 155 3.73 -26.59 12.33
C ARG A 155 3.82 -28.05 11.86
N PRO A 156 4.90 -28.77 12.18
CA PRO A 156 5.11 -30.15 11.70
C PRO A 156 3.91 -31.08 11.95
N GLU A 157 3.25 -30.97 13.10
CA GLU A 157 2.09 -31.77 13.48
C GLU A 157 0.83 -31.51 12.63
N GLN A 158 0.74 -30.36 11.95
CA GLN A 158 -0.40 -30.02 11.08
C GLN A 158 -0.18 -30.44 9.62
N ARG A 159 1.05 -30.84 9.23
CA ARG A 159 1.43 -31.15 7.84
C ARG A 159 0.96 -32.54 7.42
N THR A 160 -0.36 -32.73 7.40
CA THR A 160 -1.01 -33.98 6.99
C THR A 160 -1.52 -33.88 5.55
N PRO A 161 -1.63 -35.01 4.82
CA PRO A 161 -2.25 -35.01 3.49
C PRO A 161 -3.66 -34.42 3.50
N GLN A 162 -4.44 -34.68 4.55
CA GLN A 162 -5.77 -34.13 4.73
C GLN A 162 -5.72 -32.60 4.78
N ARG A 163 -4.82 -32.02 5.59
CA ARG A 163 -4.67 -30.57 5.72
C ARG A 163 -4.22 -29.92 4.41
N PHE A 164 -3.27 -30.51 3.70
CA PHE A 164 -2.81 -29.97 2.41
C PHE A 164 -3.87 -30.03 1.30
N ASN A 165 -4.83 -30.94 1.40
CA ASN A 165 -5.95 -31.04 0.47
C ASN A 165 -7.09 -30.06 0.80
N GLU A 166 -7.07 -29.40 1.96
CA GLU A 166 -8.04 -28.35 2.28
C GLU A 166 -7.72 -27.07 1.49
N PRO A 167 -8.72 -26.45 0.84
CA PRO A 167 -8.56 -25.10 0.30
C PRO A 167 -8.13 -24.13 1.40
N GLY A 168 -6.94 -23.56 1.28
CA GLY A 168 -6.37 -22.67 2.30
C GLY A 168 -5.86 -23.38 3.55
N GLY A 169 -5.67 -24.71 3.51
CA GLY A 169 -5.09 -25.49 4.59
C GLY A 169 -3.60 -25.23 4.84
N ASN A 170 -2.93 -24.43 4.02
CA ASN A 170 -1.47 -24.20 4.06
C ASN A 170 -1.02 -23.19 5.13
N VAL A 171 -1.95 -22.69 5.95
CA VAL A 171 -1.71 -21.71 7.01
C VAL A 171 -2.22 -22.24 8.35
N ASP A 172 -1.52 -21.93 9.44
CA ASP A 172 -1.92 -22.22 10.82
C ASP A 172 -2.96 -21.18 11.28
N ARG A 173 -4.15 -21.24 10.67
CA ARG A 173 -5.28 -20.34 10.90
C ARG A 173 -5.76 -20.39 12.36
N GLU A 174 -5.66 -21.55 13.01
CA GLU A 174 -6.01 -21.74 14.41
C GLU A 174 -5.11 -20.90 15.33
N ARG A 175 -3.81 -20.87 15.04
CA ARG A 175 -2.86 -20.04 15.78
C ARG A 175 -3.06 -18.56 15.47
N PHE A 176 -3.30 -18.20 14.20
CA PHE A 176 -3.58 -16.81 13.84
C PHE A 176 -4.82 -16.27 14.56
N GLN A 177 -5.89 -17.06 14.58
CA GLN A 177 -7.13 -16.70 15.27
C GLN A 177 -6.89 -16.49 16.77
N SER A 178 -6.27 -17.44 17.45
CA SER A 178 -6.08 -17.39 18.91
C SER A 178 -5.03 -16.37 19.36
N GLU A 179 -3.92 -16.22 18.64
CA GLU A 179 -2.84 -15.29 19.03
C GLU A 179 -3.08 -13.86 18.58
N VAL A 180 -3.71 -13.63 17.42
CA VAL A 180 -3.87 -12.28 16.83
C VAL A 180 -5.31 -11.83 16.89
N LEU A 181 -6.25 -12.53 16.25
CA LEU A 181 -7.62 -12.03 16.13
C LEU A 181 -8.30 -11.88 17.48
N GLU A 182 -8.22 -12.88 18.35
CA GLU A 182 -8.77 -12.79 19.70
C GLU A 182 -8.14 -11.65 20.50
N GLY A 183 -6.82 -11.43 20.36
CA GLY A 183 -6.11 -10.32 21.00
C GLY A 183 -6.57 -8.95 20.50
N VAL A 184 -6.67 -8.77 19.18
CA VAL A 184 -7.20 -7.56 18.54
C VAL A 184 -8.65 -7.32 18.97
N LEU A 185 -9.47 -8.38 19.00
CA LEU A 185 -10.88 -8.32 19.40
C LEU A 185 -11.04 -7.96 20.88
N ALA A 186 -10.16 -8.44 21.76
CA ALA A 186 -10.17 -8.16 23.18
C ALA A 186 -9.81 -6.70 23.53
N GLY A 187 -9.18 -5.95 22.62
CA GLY A 187 -8.90 -4.52 22.82
C GLY A 187 -7.88 -4.21 23.93
N ARG A 188 -7.09 -5.20 24.35
CA ARG A 188 -6.02 -5.07 25.34
C ARG A 188 -4.69 -5.63 24.79
N PRO A 189 -3.53 -5.28 25.38
CA PRO A 189 -2.25 -5.81 24.95
C PRO A 189 -2.27 -7.34 24.92
N PHE A 190 -1.69 -7.92 23.86
CA PHE A 190 -1.65 -9.36 23.64
C PHE A 190 -0.30 -9.79 23.07
N THR A 191 -0.03 -11.09 23.08
CA THR A 191 1.24 -11.65 22.62
C THR A 191 0.99 -12.65 21.52
N TYR A 192 1.80 -12.57 20.48
CA TYR A 192 1.80 -13.52 19.36
C TYR A 192 3.22 -13.91 18.99
N ARG A 193 3.38 -14.98 18.21
CA ARG A 193 4.70 -15.52 17.85
C ARG A 193 4.85 -15.75 16.35
N PRO A 194 5.60 -14.90 15.64
CA PRO A 194 5.90 -15.11 14.23
C PRO A 194 6.60 -16.44 13.97
N PHE A 195 6.37 -17.04 12.81
CA PHE A 195 7.11 -18.22 12.35
C PHE A 195 8.39 -17.78 11.64
N ASP A 196 9.54 -18.34 12.04
CA ASP A 196 10.82 -18.08 11.36
C ASP A 196 11.05 -19.13 10.26
N CYS A 197 10.93 -18.70 9.00
CA CYS A 197 11.13 -19.56 7.83
C CYS A 197 12.57 -20.10 7.70
N ARG A 198 13.57 -19.45 8.31
CA ARG A 198 14.98 -19.86 8.22
C ARG A 198 15.26 -21.04 9.13
N THR A 199 14.71 -21.01 10.34
CA THR A 199 14.86 -22.09 11.33
C THR A 199 13.73 -23.11 11.27
N MET A 200 12.63 -22.78 10.58
CA MET A 200 11.39 -23.56 10.53
C MET A 200 10.78 -23.77 11.91
N THR A 201 10.86 -22.75 12.78
CA THR A 201 10.36 -22.78 14.16
C THR A 201 9.48 -21.59 14.48
N ILE A 202 8.70 -21.69 15.55
CA ILE A 202 8.04 -20.54 16.16
C ILE A 202 9.11 -19.65 16.79
N GLY A 203 9.12 -18.37 16.43
CA GLY A 203 10.04 -17.37 16.94
C GLY A 203 9.69 -16.85 18.33
N ASP A 204 10.42 -15.82 18.74
CA ASP A 204 10.23 -15.16 20.03
C ASP A 204 8.88 -14.43 20.14
N PRO A 205 8.30 -14.34 21.35
CA PRO A 205 7.04 -13.63 21.57
C PRO A 205 7.17 -12.13 21.28
N VAL A 206 6.20 -11.62 20.52
CA VAL A 206 6.02 -10.19 20.24
C VAL A 206 4.78 -9.71 21.00
N THR A 207 4.93 -8.61 21.75
CA THR A 207 3.80 -7.97 22.42
C THR A 207 3.25 -6.86 21.54
N ALA A 208 1.96 -6.94 21.23
CA ALA A 208 1.22 -5.94 20.48
C ALA A 208 0.25 -5.18 21.37
N THR A 209 0.00 -3.93 21.01
CA THR A 209 -1.12 -3.14 21.55
C THR A 209 -2.16 -2.96 20.44
N PRO A 210 -3.45 -3.17 20.71
CA PRO A 210 -4.48 -2.99 19.68
C PRO A 210 -4.50 -1.57 19.14
N ASN A 211 -4.54 -1.46 17.82
CA ASN A 211 -4.65 -0.21 17.12
C ASN A 211 -6.10 0.00 16.65
N ARG A 212 -6.51 1.25 16.39
CA ARG A 212 -7.83 1.55 15.83
C ARG A 212 -8.00 0.94 14.44
N LEU A 213 -6.93 0.88 13.66
CA LEU A 213 -6.89 0.18 12.38
C LEU A 213 -5.97 -1.05 12.48
N THR A 214 -6.54 -2.22 12.25
CA THR A 214 -5.80 -3.48 12.08
C THR A 214 -5.89 -3.92 10.63
N ILE A 215 -4.76 -4.26 10.03
CA ILE A 215 -4.62 -4.69 8.65
C ILE A 215 -4.06 -6.11 8.67
N ILE A 216 -4.83 -7.05 8.15
CA ILE A 216 -4.41 -8.44 8.01
C ILE A 216 -4.07 -8.64 6.55
N GLU A 217 -2.85 -9.03 6.25
CA GLU A 217 -2.40 -9.15 4.87
C GLU A 217 -1.72 -10.49 4.63
N GLY A 218 -1.97 -11.04 3.45
CA GLY A 218 -1.35 -12.29 3.02
C GLY A 218 -2.35 -13.17 2.31
N VAL A 219 -1.84 -14.13 1.55
CA VAL A 219 -2.74 -15.15 0.99
C VAL A 219 -3.32 -15.97 2.15
N TYR A 220 -4.56 -16.42 2.01
CA TYR A 220 -5.32 -17.12 3.06
C TYR A 220 -5.92 -16.22 4.15
N SER A 221 -5.74 -14.90 4.07
CA SER A 221 -6.31 -13.96 5.04
C SER A 221 -7.84 -14.04 5.13
N LEU A 222 -8.52 -14.30 4.00
CA LEU A 222 -9.98 -14.42 3.89
C LEU A 222 -10.48 -15.86 4.08
N HIS A 223 -9.71 -16.72 4.74
CA HIS A 223 -10.17 -18.06 5.10
C HIS A 223 -11.48 -17.99 5.94
N PRO A 224 -12.47 -18.89 5.72
CA PRO A 224 -13.76 -18.89 6.43
C PRO A 224 -13.68 -18.75 7.95
N ASP A 225 -12.73 -19.44 8.57
CA ASP A 225 -12.49 -19.37 10.03
C ASP A 225 -12.08 -17.98 10.55
N LEU A 226 -11.62 -17.08 9.67
CA LEU A 226 -11.08 -15.77 10.03
C LEU A 226 -11.98 -14.60 9.57
N ARG A 227 -12.51 -14.71 8.35
CA ARG A 227 -13.06 -13.59 7.57
C ARG A 227 -14.30 -12.91 8.14
N GLU A 228 -15.06 -13.61 8.99
CA GLU A 228 -16.29 -13.08 9.58
C GLU A 228 -16.01 -11.96 10.59
N THR A 229 -14.77 -11.85 11.07
CA THR A 229 -14.35 -10.79 12.01
C THR A 229 -13.96 -9.48 11.34
N TYR A 230 -13.87 -9.45 10.01
CA TYR A 230 -13.35 -8.29 9.27
C TYR A 230 -14.47 -7.33 8.87
N ASP A 231 -14.22 -6.04 9.08
CA ASP A 231 -15.10 -4.96 8.66
C ASP A 231 -15.02 -4.68 7.15
N TRP A 232 -13.90 -5.02 6.52
CA TRP A 232 -13.70 -4.82 5.09
C TRP A 232 -12.70 -5.78 4.47
N LYS A 233 -13.10 -6.44 3.37
CA LYS A 233 -12.34 -7.49 2.67
C LYS A 233 -11.91 -7.00 1.30
N ILE A 234 -10.61 -6.89 1.08
CA ILE A 234 -10.01 -6.43 -0.17
C ILE A 234 -9.29 -7.61 -0.82
N CYS A 235 -9.56 -7.86 -2.11
CA CYS A 235 -8.81 -8.83 -2.90
C CYS A 235 -8.04 -8.12 -4.01
N LEU A 236 -6.71 -8.29 -4.03
CA LEU A 236 -5.85 -7.83 -5.11
C LEU A 236 -5.68 -8.93 -6.15
N ARG A 237 -5.89 -8.59 -7.41
CA ARG A 237 -5.72 -9.50 -8.55
C ARG A 237 -4.60 -9.01 -9.45
N ILE A 238 -3.95 -9.93 -10.13
CA ILE A 238 -2.96 -9.63 -11.15
C ILE A 238 -3.04 -10.73 -12.21
N ASN A 239 -2.80 -10.40 -13.46
CA ASN A 239 -2.72 -11.42 -14.50
C ASN A 239 -1.47 -12.30 -14.28
N ARG A 240 -1.52 -13.55 -14.77
CA ARG A 240 -0.46 -14.55 -14.54
C ARG A 240 0.90 -14.11 -15.09
N GLU A 241 0.93 -13.44 -16.23
CA GLU A 241 2.19 -13.00 -16.85
C GLU A 241 2.91 -12.00 -15.94
N ASP A 242 2.19 -10.97 -15.50
CA ASP A 242 2.69 -9.93 -14.61
C ASP A 242 3.01 -10.45 -13.20
N GLN A 243 2.23 -11.42 -12.72
CA GLN A 243 2.53 -12.15 -11.48
C GLN A 243 3.93 -12.77 -11.54
N LEU A 244 4.21 -13.54 -12.61
CA LEU A 244 5.48 -14.24 -12.78
C LEU A 244 6.63 -13.24 -12.98
N LYS A 245 6.43 -12.15 -13.73
CA LYS A 245 7.44 -11.08 -13.87
C LYS A 245 7.82 -10.49 -12.51
N ARG A 246 6.85 -10.17 -11.66
CA ARG A 246 7.12 -9.61 -10.32
C ARG A 246 7.81 -10.61 -9.40
N ILE A 247 7.38 -11.88 -9.41
CA ILE A 247 8.03 -12.94 -8.62
C ILE A 247 9.49 -13.10 -9.06
N LEU A 248 9.75 -13.12 -10.38
CA LEU A 248 11.10 -13.20 -10.94
C LEU A 248 11.97 -12.02 -10.50
N GLN A 249 11.47 -10.78 -10.64
CA GLN A 249 12.19 -9.58 -10.23
C GLN A 249 12.53 -9.56 -8.74
N ARG A 250 11.63 -10.11 -7.89
CA ARG A 250 11.82 -10.13 -6.43
C ARG A 250 12.81 -11.20 -5.97
N GLY A 251 12.74 -12.39 -6.55
CA GLY A 251 13.38 -13.59 -5.99
C GLY A 251 14.33 -14.33 -6.92
N GLY A 252 14.48 -13.89 -8.16
CA GLY A 252 15.25 -14.58 -9.20
C GLY A 252 14.59 -15.90 -9.65
N GLU A 253 15.26 -16.58 -10.57
CA GLU A 253 14.72 -17.77 -11.25
C GLU A 253 14.44 -18.94 -10.29
N HIS A 254 15.32 -19.17 -9.31
CA HIS A 254 15.14 -20.25 -8.34
C HIS A 254 13.86 -20.09 -7.53
N MET A 255 13.59 -18.87 -7.04
CA MET A 255 12.35 -18.60 -6.31
C MET A 255 11.13 -18.71 -7.24
N LEU A 256 11.23 -18.19 -8.47
CA LEU A 256 10.17 -18.31 -9.46
C LEU A 256 9.75 -19.77 -9.71
N GLU A 257 10.72 -20.67 -9.86
CA GLU A 257 10.43 -22.09 -10.08
C GLU A 257 9.73 -22.73 -8.89
N ARG A 258 10.11 -22.36 -7.66
CA ARG A 258 9.37 -22.78 -6.46
C ARG A 258 7.94 -22.25 -6.45
N PHE A 259 7.73 -20.97 -6.77
CA PHE A 259 6.38 -20.41 -6.86
C PHE A 259 5.52 -21.14 -7.89
N LYS A 260 6.04 -21.42 -9.08
CA LYS A 260 5.29 -22.14 -10.13
C LYS A 260 4.91 -23.56 -9.71
N LYS A 261 5.80 -24.27 -9.03
CA LYS A 261 5.61 -25.70 -8.69
C LYS A 261 4.85 -25.92 -7.39
N GLU A 262 5.06 -25.05 -6.41
CA GLU A 262 4.56 -25.23 -5.04
C GLU A 262 3.45 -24.21 -4.73
N TRP A 263 3.81 -22.92 -4.68
CA TRP A 263 2.94 -21.90 -4.07
C TRP A 263 1.75 -21.51 -4.94
N ILE A 264 1.97 -21.17 -6.22
CA ILE A 264 0.90 -20.72 -7.13
C ILE A 264 -0.22 -21.76 -7.23
N PRO A 265 0.04 -23.08 -7.40
CA PRO A 265 -1.03 -24.08 -7.37
C PRO A 265 -1.84 -24.08 -6.07
N LEU A 266 -1.20 -23.92 -4.91
CA LEU A 266 -1.87 -23.87 -3.61
C LEU A 266 -2.70 -22.58 -3.43
N GLU A 267 -2.16 -21.45 -3.87
CA GLU A 267 -2.86 -20.16 -3.90
C GLU A 267 -4.07 -20.23 -4.83
N ASP A 268 -3.91 -20.73 -6.06
CA ASP A 268 -4.98 -20.88 -7.05
C ASP A 268 -6.08 -21.82 -6.52
N HIS A 269 -5.70 -22.94 -5.89
CA HIS A 269 -6.67 -23.86 -5.30
C HIS A 269 -7.53 -23.15 -4.25
N TYR A 270 -6.90 -22.43 -3.32
CA TYR A 270 -7.61 -21.63 -2.31
C TYR A 270 -8.50 -20.54 -2.91
N LEU A 271 -7.94 -19.69 -3.77
CA LEU A 271 -8.62 -18.53 -4.34
C LEU A 271 -9.87 -18.95 -5.12
N ASN A 272 -9.75 -20.02 -5.91
CA ASN A 272 -10.84 -20.53 -6.74
C ASN A 272 -11.87 -21.31 -5.92
N SER A 273 -11.44 -22.26 -5.09
CA SER A 273 -12.37 -23.13 -4.36
C SER A 273 -13.18 -22.38 -3.31
N LEU A 274 -12.64 -21.30 -2.74
CA LEU A 274 -13.36 -20.48 -1.76
C LEU A 274 -13.96 -19.20 -2.36
N HIS A 275 -13.89 -19.03 -3.69
CA HIS A 275 -14.49 -17.90 -4.40
C HIS A 275 -14.08 -16.55 -3.80
N ILE A 276 -12.78 -16.36 -3.55
CA ILE A 276 -12.28 -15.22 -2.76
C ILE A 276 -12.65 -13.86 -3.36
N THR A 277 -12.73 -13.76 -4.69
CA THR A 277 -13.19 -12.56 -5.38
C THR A 277 -14.64 -12.22 -5.08
N ASP A 278 -15.50 -13.24 -4.96
CA ASP A 278 -16.95 -13.07 -4.88
C ASP A 278 -17.39 -12.67 -3.46
N ILE A 279 -16.60 -13.07 -2.46
CA ILE A 279 -16.82 -12.74 -1.04
C ILE A 279 -16.14 -11.43 -0.61
N SER A 280 -15.33 -10.83 -1.48
CA SER A 280 -14.59 -9.60 -1.16
C SER A 280 -15.49 -8.38 -1.34
N ASP A 281 -15.41 -7.43 -0.41
CA ASP A 281 -16.14 -6.17 -0.48
C ASP A 281 -15.56 -5.25 -1.57
N GLN A 282 -14.27 -5.39 -1.88
CA GLN A 282 -13.61 -4.71 -2.98
C GLN A 282 -12.60 -5.62 -3.68
N VAL A 283 -12.64 -5.67 -5.01
CA VAL A 283 -11.64 -6.34 -5.84
C VAL A 283 -10.87 -5.29 -6.64
N ILE A 284 -9.53 -5.38 -6.64
CA ILE A 284 -8.67 -4.42 -7.33
C ILE A 284 -7.72 -5.16 -8.28
N ASP A 285 -7.86 -4.88 -9.56
CA ASP A 285 -6.95 -5.39 -10.59
C ASP A 285 -5.67 -4.53 -10.62
N ILE A 286 -4.55 -5.20 -10.39
CA ILE A 286 -3.21 -4.65 -10.43
C ILE A 286 -2.66 -4.79 -11.85
N VAL A 287 -2.14 -3.68 -12.35
CA VAL A 287 -1.56 -3.55 -13.69
C VAL A 287 -0.13 -3.06 -13.48
N ILE A 288 0.82 -3.68 -14.18
CA ILE A 288 2.19 -3.19 -14.27
C ILE A 288 2.20 -2.09 -15.34
N GLU A 289 2.59 -0.88 -14.93
CA GLU A 289 2.87 0.23 -15.83
C GLU A 289 4.31 0.16 -16.34
#